data_AF-A0A9D4IQ25-F1
#
_entry.id   AF-A0A9D4IQ25-F1
#
_cell.length_a   1.000
_cell.length_b   1.000
_cell.length_c   1.000
_cell.angle_alpha   90.00
_cell.angle_beta   90.00
_cell.angle_gamma   90.00
#
_symmetry.space_group_name_H-M   'P 1'
#
loop_
_entity.id
_entity.type
_entity.pdbx_description
1 polymer ?
#
loop_
_entity_poly.entity_id
_entity_poly.type
_entity_poly.pdbx_seq_one_letter_code
_entity_poly.pdbx_strand_id
1 'polypeptide(L)'
;MPQDYDVPVAKVSGTKITDTDIRSLNEKEWVTDNVIDTYLKILLNELADICKGLCLHLLSSTMETLIRGSRTHRPTYVLNDYKFAVGAYYRSSHWTLVRRGVRKLK
;
A
#
# COMPACT_ATOMS: atom_id res chain seq x y z
N MET A 1 -27.96 -15.00 -2.20
CA MET A 1 -27.32 -14.58 -3.47
C MET A 1 -25.96 -15.26 -3.52
N PRO A 2 -25.56 -15.90 -4.63
CA PRO A 2 -24.20 -16.40 -4.77
C PRO A 2 -23.25 -15.23 -4.61
N GLN A 3 -22.21 -15.37 -3.79
CA GLN A 3 -21.12 -14.41 -3.76
C GLN A 3 -20.40 -14.55 -5.11
N ASP A 4 -20.58 -13.57 -6.00
CA ASP A 4 -19.72 -13.43 -7.16
C ASP A 4 -18.31 -13.15 -6.62
N TYR A 5 -17.51 -14.20 -6.53
CA TYR A 5 -16.12 -14.08 -6.15
C TYR A 5 -15.40 -13.33 -7.26
N ASP A 6 -14.86 -12.18 -6.93
CA ASP A 6 -14.07 -11.37 -7.85
C ASP A 6 -12.77 -12.11 -8.19
N VAL A 7 -12.73 -12.72 -9.38
CA VAL A 7 -11.65 -13.63 -9.80
C VAL A 7 -10.44 -12.80 -10.24
N PRO A 8 -9.21 -13.17 -9.83
CA PRO A 8 -8.00 -12.55 -10.37
C PRO A 8 -7.89 -12.73 -11.89
N VAL A 9 -7.77 -11.63 -12.61
CA VAL A 9 -7.60 -11.59 -14.07
C VAL A 9 -6.16 -11.34 -14.49
N ALA A 10 -5.34 -10.76 -13.61
CA ALA A 10 -3.94 -10.50 -13.88
C ALA A 10 -3.06 -10.61 -12.62
N LYS A 11 -1.74 -10.65 -12.83
CA LYS A 11 -0.74 -10.53 -11.76
C LYS A 11 0.26 -9.44 -12.11
N VAL A 12 0.30 -8.37 -11.32
CA VAL A 12 1.12 -7.18 -11.56
C VAL A 12 2.02 -6.95 -10.36
N SER A 13 3.35 -6.88 -10.56
CA SER A 13 4.34 -6.72 -9.47
C SER A 13 4.14 -7.72 -8.32
N GLY A 14 3.68 -8.94 -8.63
CA GLY A 14 3.39 -9.97 -7.63
C GLY A 14 2.00 -9.90 -6.97
N THR A 15 1.24 -8.83 -7.20
CA THR A 15 -0.13 -8.64 -6.70
C THR A 15 -1.14 -9.22 -7.67
N LYS A 16 -2.18 -9.88 -7.17
CA LYS A 16 -3.31 -10.38 -7.97
C LYS A 16 -4.29 -9.24 -8.19
N ILE A 17 -4.63 -8.96 -9.45
CA ILE A 17 -5.54 -7.89 -9.87
C ILE A 17 -6.84 -8.53 -10.35
N THR A 18 -7.98 -8.01 -9.91
CA THR A 18 -9.32 -8.51 -10.27
C THR A 18 -10.05 -7.58 -11.25
N ASP A 19 -11.24 -7.97 -11.70
CA ASP A 19 -12.07 -7.11 -12.54
C ASP A 19 -12.59 -5.88 -11.80
N THR A 20 -12.83 -5.97 -10.49
CA THR A 20 -13.17 -4.77 -9.68
C THR A 20 -12.02 -3.78 -9.63
N ASP A 21 -10.78 -4.27 -9.47
CA ASP A 21 -9.59 -3.42 -9.50
C ASP A 21 -9.47 -2.66 -10.82
N ILE A 22 -9.62 -3.36 -11.95
CA ILE A 22 -9.55 -2.72 -13.28
C ILE A 22 -10.69 -1.70 -13.45
N ARG A 23 -11.93 -2.04 -13.06
CA ARG A 23 -13.07 -1.13 -13.16
C ARG A 23 -12.91 0.11 -12.28
N SER A 24 -12.20 0.00 -11.16
CA SER A 24 -11.95 1.11 -10.25
C SER A 24 -11.08 2.23 -10.84
N LEU A 25 -10.39 1.96 -11.97
CA LEU A 25 -9.62 2.96 -12.72
C LEU A 25 -10.49 3.89 -13.58
N ASN A 26 -11.79 3.62 -13.70
CA ASN A 26 -12.72 4.52 -14.40
C ASN A 26 -12.90 5.83 -13.62
N GLU A 27 -13.01 6.96 -14.33
CA GLU A 27 -13.01 8.32 -13.75
C GLU A 27 -14.11 8.60 -12.71
N LYS A 28 -15.17 7.78 -12.68
CA LYS A 28 -16.32 7.94 -11.77
C LYS A 28 -16.29 6.99 -10.58
N GLU A 29 -15.32 6.07 -10.54
CA GLU A 29 -15.19 5.05 -9.52
C GLU A 29 -14.08 5.43 -8.53
N TRP A 30 -14.20 4.95 -7.30
CA TRP A 30 -13.12 5.04 -6.34
C TRP A 30 -12.11 3.93 -6.59
N VAL A 31 -10.85 4.33 -6.75
CA VAL A 31 -9.74 3.39 -6.87
C VAL A 31 -9.66 2.48 -5.64
N THR A 32 -9.48 1.18 -5.86
CA THR A 32 -9.32 0.21 -4.76
C THR A 32 -7.97 0.36 -4.06
N ASP A 33 -7.92 -0.15 -2.82
CA ASP A 33 -6.69 -0.30 -2.05
C ASP A 33 -5.64 -1.12 -2.82
N ASN A 34 -6.07 -2.20 -3.46
CA ASN A 34 -5.21 -3.11 -4.21
C ASN A 34 -4.54 -2.43 -5.41
N VAL A 35 -5.26 -1.57 -6.13
CA VAL A 35 -4.69 -0.77 -7.23
C VAL A 35 -3.67 0.23 -6.71
N ILE A 36 -3.99 0.96 -5.64
CA ILE A 36 -3.07 1.95 -5.05
C ILE A 36 -1.79 1.28 -4.56
N ASP A 37 -1.92 0.19 -3.81
CA ASP A 37 -0.78 -0.55 -3.26
C ASP A 37 0.07 -1.17 -4.38
N THR A 38 -0.56 -1.66 -5.45
CA THR A 38 0.16 -2.17 -6.62
C THR A 38 0.93 -1.07 -7.33
N TYR A 39 0.30 0.09 -7.53
CA TYR A 39 0.94 1.21 -8.23
C TYR A 39 2.12 1.77 -7.45
N LEU A 40 1.97 1.98 -6.13
CA LEU A 40 3.06 2.41 -5.26
C LEU A 40 4.23 1.42 -5.26
N LYS A 41 3.93 0.11 -5.35
CA LYS A 41 4.96 -0.92 -5.47
C LYS A 41 5.70 -0.85 -6.80
N ILE A 42 4.99 -0.64 -7.91
CA ILE A 42 5.62 -0.45 -9.23
C ILE A 42 6.56 0.76 -9.19
N LEU A 43 6.07 1.91 -8.72
CA LEU A 43 6.87 3.13 -8.62
C LEU A 43 8.14 2.93 -7.79
N LEU A 44 8.05 2.26 -6.65
CA LEU A 44 9.22 2.02 -5.80
C LEU A 44 10.19 1.00 -6.39
N ASN A 45 9.71 0.07 -7.22
CA ASN A 45 10.58 -0.83 -7.99
C ASN A 45 11.30 -0.09 -9.13
N GLU A 46 10.61 0.80 -9.84
CA GLU A 46 11.23 1.64 -10.89
C GLU A 46 12.27 2.59 -10.31
N LEU A 47 12.01 3.11 -9.11
CA LEU A 47 12.93 3.97 -8.37
C LEU A 47 13.90 3.17 -7.50
N ALA A 48 14.03 1.85 -7.65
CA ALA A 48 14.81 1.01 -6.74
C ALA A 48 16.26 1.48 -6.59
N ASP A 49 16.91 1.91 -7.67
CA ASP A 49 18.30 2.40 -7.62
C ASP A 49 18.45 3.69 -6.82
N ILE A 50 17.41 4.54 -6.82
CA ILE A 50 17.37 5.80 -6.07
C ILE A 50 16.92 5.55 -4.63
N CYS A 51 15.94 4.67 -4.44
CA CYS A 51 15.25 4.43 -3.18
C CYS A 51 15.85 3.30 -2.34
N LYS A 52 16.93 2.66 -2.78
CA LYS A 52 17.58 1.53 -2.10
C LYS A 52 17.95 1.91 -0.66
N GLY A 53 17.32 1.25 0.32
CA GLY A 53 17.52 1.53 1.75
C GLY A 53 17.00 2.90 2.22
N LEU A 54 16.26 3.63 1.38
CA LEU A 54 15.64 4.91 1.74
C LEU A 54 14.16 4.75 2.04
N CYS A 55 13.43 4.05 1.16
CA CYS A 55 11.97 3.97 1.21
C CYS A 55 11.47 2.52 1.23
N LEU A 56 10.57 2.22 2.17
CA LEU A 56 9.80 0.97 2.20
C LEU A 56 8.34 1.25 1.83
N HIS A 57 7.79 0.49 0.89
CA HIS A 57 6.34 0.46 0.68
C HIS A 57 5.65 -0.31 1.82
N LEU A 58 4.59 0.25 2.38
CA LEU A 58 3.68 -0.46 3.27
C LEU A 58 2.27 -0.40 2.70
N LEU A 59 1.60 -1.56 2.70
CA LEU A 59 0.20 -1.68 2.26
C LEU A 59 -0.69 -0.69 3.01
N SER A 60 -1.74 -0.24 2.34
CA SER A 60 -2.74 0.68 2.87
C SER A 60 -3.34 0.25 4.21
N SER A 61 -3.69 -1.03 4.36
CA SER A 61 -4.20 -1.64 5.60
C SER A 61 -3.18 -1.59 6.75
N THR A 62 -1.91 -1.81 6.43
CA THR A 62 -0.79 -1.66 7.37
C THR A 62 -0.61 -0.21 7.79
N MET A 63 -0.69 0.74 6.84
CA MET A 63 -0.61 2.16 7.13
C MET A 63 -1.75 2.62 8.05
N GLU A 64 -2.97 2.17 7.78
CA GLU A 64 -4.13 2.45 8.62
C GLU A 64 -3.90 1.97 10.06
N THR A 65 -3.40 0.75 10.24
CA THR A 65 -3.07 0.19 11.57
C THR A 65 -2.04 1.06 12.30
N LEU A 66 -0.99 1.48 11.59
CA LEU A 66 0.08 2.32 12.13
C LEU A 66 -0.40 3.72 12.52
N ILE A 67 -1.30 4.32 11.74
CA ILE A 67 -1.84 5.67 11.97
C ILE A 67 -2.86 5.66 13.10
N ARG A 68 -3.75 4.67 13.13
CA ARG A 68 -4.77 4.53 14.19
C ARG A 68 -4.18 4.14 15.56
N GLY A 69 -2.89 3.79 15.61
CA GLY A 69 -2.16 3.62 16.86
C GLY A 69 -2.53 2.35 17.62
N SER A 70 -3.01 1.30 16.93
CA SER A 70 -3.30 0.02 17.57
C SER A 70 -2.03 -0.55 18.23
N ARG A 71 -2.00 -0.55 19.56
CA ARG A 71 -0.85 -1.04 20.36
C ARG A 71 -0.60 -2.53 20.17
N THR A 72 -1.58 -3.29 19.68
CA THR A 72 -1.52 -4.75 19.58
C THR A 72 -0.78 -5.22 18.33
N HIS A 73 -0.63 -4.39 17.31
CA HIS A 73 0.10 -4.70 16.08
C HIS A 73 1.08 -3.57 15.79
N ARG A 74 2.21 -3.54 16.51
CA ARG A 74 3.42 -2.94 15.96
C ARG A 74 4.03 -3.99 15.05
N PRO A 75 3.80 -3.93 13.73
CA PRO A 75 4.46 -4.87 12.87
C PRO A 75 5.97 -4.73 13.05
N THR A 76 6.62 -5.85 13.33
CA THR A 76 8.07 -6.02 13.43
C THR A 76 8.70 -5.91 12.04
N TYR A 77 8.38 -4.85 11.30
CA TYR A 77 9.09 -4.56 10.09
C TYR A 77 10.51 -4.18 10.46
N VAL A 78 11.48 -4.70 9.71
CA VAL A 78 12.85 -4.23 9.71
C VAL A 78 12.86 -2.85 9.05
N LEU A 79 12.22 -1.88 9.72
CA LEU A 79 12.30 -0.48 9.35
C LEU A 79 13.75 0.01 9.51
N ASN A 80 14.59 -0.71 10.28
CA ASN A 80 15.97 -0.36 10.57
C ASN A 80 16.85 -0.14 9.33
N ASP A 81 16.49 -0.77 8.20
CA ASP A 81 17.24 -0.66 6.95
C ASP A 81 16.73 0.47 6.03
N TYR A 82 15.61 1.11 6.40
CA TYR A 82 14.95 2.15 5.61
C TYR A 82 14.85 3.47 6.39
N LYS A 83 14.99 4.61 5.71
CA LYS A 83 14.87 5.94 6.34
C LYS A 83 13.40 6.33 6.58
N PHE A 84 12.52 5.95 5.67
CA PHE A 84 11.10 6.22 5.79
C PHE A 84 10.27 5.09 5.16
N ALA A 85 9.02 4.97 5.62
CA ALA A 85 8.01 4.15 4.98
C ALA A 85 6.97 5.04 4.31
N VAL A 86 6.45 4.60 3.17
CA VAL A 86 5.39 5.24 2.40
C VAL A 86 4.25 4.25 2.19
N GLY A 87 3.03 4.75 2.22
CA GLY A 87 1.83 4.00 1.84
C GLY A 87 0.63 4.94 1.76
N ALA A 88 -0.52 4.38 1.43
CA ALA A 88 -1.78 5.12 1.38
C ALA A 88 -2.58 4.95 2.68
N TYR A 89 -3.38 5.95 3.01
CA TYR A 89 -4.32 5.91 4.12
C TYR A 89 -5.67 6.43 3.66
N TYR A 90 -6.72 5.63 3.86
CA TYR A 90 -8.08 6.01 3.52
C TYR A 90 -8.80 6.55 4.75
N ARG A 91 -9.30 7.78 4.67
CA ARG A 91 -10.11 8.39 5.73
C ARG A 91 -11.13 9.35 5.13
N SER A 92 -12.35 9.33 5.67
CA SER A 92 -13.42 10.26 5.29
C SER A 92 -13.66 10.32 3.78
N SER A 93 -13.70 9.14 3.15
CA SER A 93 -13.87 9.00 1.70
C SER A 93 -12.78 9.68 0.88
N HIS A 94 -11.53 9.64 1.35
CA HIS A 94 -10.40 10.21 0.63
C HIS A 94 -9.12 9.41 0.87
N TRP A 95 -8.37 9.18 -0.20
CA TRP A 95 -7.05 8.58 -0.16
C TRP A 95 -5.99 9.63 0.11
N THR A 96 -5.16 9.39 1.12
CA THR A 96 -4.05 10.28 1.48
C THR A 96 -2.74 9.51 1.37
N LEU A 97 -1.75 10.08 0.68
CA LEU A 97 -0.38 9.55 0.71
C LEU A 97 0.27 9.92 2.05
N VAL A 98 0.79 8.93 2.76
CA VAL A 98 1.42 9.13 4.07
C VAL A 98 2.87 8.66 4.02
N ARG A 99 3.74 9.45 4.66
CA ARG A 99 5.13 9.06 4.93
C ARG A 99 5.39 9.03 6.44
N ARG A 100 6.08 8.00 6.90
CA ARG A 100 6.52 7.86 8.29
C ARG A 100 8.04 7.73 8.33
N GLY A 101 8.70 8.64 9.03
CA GLY A 101 10.13 8.52 9.31
C GLY A 101 10.39 7.33 10.25
N VAL A 102 11.41 6.55 9.94
CA VAL A 102 11.91 5.50 10.84
C VAL A 102 13.03 6.09 11.68
N ARG A 103 12.93 5.96 13.00
CA ARG A 103 14.05 6.25 13.89
C ARG A 103 14.73 4.94 14.26
N LYS A 104 16.03 4.83 14.00
CA LYS A 104 16.85 3.77 14.61
C LYS A 104 16.77 3.93 16.12
N LEU A 105 16.26 2.91 16.80
CA LEU A 105 16.43 2.80 18.25
C LEU A 105 17.93 2.53 18.46
N LYS A 106 18.61 3.46 19.14
CA LYS A 106 20.01 3.29 19.55
C LYS A 106 20.09 2.29 20.70
#